data_AF-A0AAV0J3J0-F1
#
_entry.id   AF-A0AAV0J3J0-F1
#
_cell.length_a   1.000
_cell.length_b   1.000
_cell.length_c   1.000
_cell.angle_alpha   90.00
_cell.angle_beta   90.00
_cell.angle_gamma   90.00
#
_symmetry.space_group_name_H-M   'P 1'
#
loop_
_entity.id
_entity.type
_entity.pdbx_description
1 polymer ?
#
loop_
_entity_poly.entity_id
_entity_poly.type
_entity_poly.pdbx_seq_one_letter_code
_entity_poly.pdbx_strand_id
1 'polypeptide(L)' 'MANCVAVRSSPRFRVYEVDFGFGRPESVRSGSNNRFDGMVFLYRGKEGGIDVEIILESGAMEKLEKDQEFLSPRGD' A
#
# COMPACT_ATOMS: atom_id res chain seq x y z
N MET A 1 11.73 -13.84 -16.15
CA MET A 1 11.33 -12.92 -15.06
C MET A 1 10.85 -13.77 -13.90
N ALA A 2 11.32 -13.48 -12.68
CA ALA A 2 10.82 -14.17 -11.50
C ALA A 2 9.54 -13.46 -11.04
N ASN A 3 8.45 -14.21 -10.86
CA ASN A 3 7.25 -13.69 -10.21
C ASN A 3 7.58 -13.48 -8.73
N CYS A 4 7.94 -12.26 -8.36
CA CYS A 4 8.37 -11.91 -7.01
C CYS A 4 7.43 -10.85 -6.46
N VAL A 5 6.98 -11.06 -5.22
CA VAL A 5 6.28 -10.03 -4.45
C VAL A 5 7.22 -9.57 -3.34
N ALA A 6 7.51 -8.26 -3.33
CA ALA A 6 8.32 -7.64 -2.28
C ALA A 6 7.47 -6.68 -1.47
N VAL A 7 7.39 -6.90 -0.16
CA VAL A 7 6.64 -6.05 0.75
C VAL A 7 7.60 -5.11 1.49
N ARG A 8 7.30 -3.81 1.49
CA ARG A 8 8.03 -2.79 2.26
C ARG A 8 7.09 -1.93 3.11
N SER A 9 7.70 -1.09 3.94
CA SER A 9 7.03 -0.30 4.96
C SER A 9 6.40 -1.19 6.04
N SER A 10 5.72 -0.58 7.01
CA SER A 10 4.97 -1.31 8.03
C SER A 10 3.80 -0.48 8.54
N PRO A 11 2.59 -1.08 8.69
CA PRO A 11 1.45 -0.41 9.31
C PRO A 11 1.67 -0.15 10.81
N ARG A 12 2.73 -0.73 11.40
CA ARG A 12 3.13 -0.49 12.79
C ARG A 12 3.85 0.85 12.97
N PHE A 13 4.26 1.52 11.89
CA PHE A 13 4.86 2.84 11.99
C PHE A 13 3.81 3.88 12.38
N ARG A 14 4.12 4.64 13.43
CA ARG A 14 3.22 5.64 14.03
C ARG A 14 3.31 6.98 13.32
N VAL A 15 3.27 6.93 11.99
CA VAL A 15 3.43 8.09 11.09
C VAL A 15 2.45 9.21 11.40
N TYR A 16 1.17 8.88 11.64
CA TYR A 16 0.14 9.87 11.97
C TYR A 16 0.23 10.44 13.40
N GLU A 17 1.15 9.95 14.22
CA GLU A 17 1.40 10.47 15.57
C GLU A 17 2.59 11.45 15.59
N VAL A 18 3.29 11.61 14.47
CA VAL A 18 4.44 12.50 14.34
C VAL A 18 3.98 13.88 13.86
N ASP A 19 4.23 14.90 14.68
CA ASP A 19 3.99 16.30 14.33
C ASP A 19 5.31 17.08 14.42
N PHE A 20 5.71 17.70 13.30
CA PHE A 20 6.91 18.52 13.20
C PHE A 20 6.63 20.03 13.37
N GLY A 21 5.44 20.41 13.81
CA GLY A 21 4.96 21.80 13.90
C GLY A 21 4.00 22.20 12.77
N PHE A 22 3.59 21.24 11.93
CA PHE A 22 2.66 21.45 10.81
C PHE A 22 1.29 20.80 11.06
N GLY A 23 1.10 20.16 12.22
CA GLY A 23 -0.09 19.38 12.55
C GLY A 23 0.05 17.91 12.14
N ARG A 24 -1.03 17.16 12.39
CA ARG A 24 -1.12 15.72 12.10
C ARG A 24 -0.97 15.46 10.58
N PRO A 25 -0.16 14.47 10.16
CA PRO A 25 0.00 14.15 8.74
C PRO A 25 -1.31 13.75 8.05
N GLU A 26 -1.47 14.19 6.80
CA GLU A 26 -2.68 13.91 6.02
C GLU A 26 -2.66 12.51 5.39
N SER A 27 -1.55 12.10 4.79
CA SER A 27 -1.39 10.78 4.15
C SER A 27 0.08 10.35 4.13
N VAL A 28 0.31 9.06 3.87
CA VAL A 28 1.64 8.47 3.66
C VAL A 28 1.67 7.79 2.31
N ARG A 29 2.74 8.01 1.54
CA ARG A 29 2.94 7.43 0.20
C ARG A 29 4.40 7.06 0.01
N SER A 30 4.69 6.09 -0.86
CA SER A 30 6.06 5.76 -1.22
C SER A 30 6.65 6.84 -2.12
N GLY A 31 7.96 7.04 -2.04
CA GLY A 31 8.69 7.80 -3.05
C GLY A 31 8.63 7.12 -4.43
N SER A 32 9.03 7.84 -5.47
CA SER A 32 9.11 7.32 -6.84
C SER A 32 10.28 6.35 -7.05
N ASN A 33 11.29 6.36 -6.19
CA ASN A 33 12.47 5.52 -6.33
C ASN A 33 12.17 4.05 -5.98
N ASN A 34 12.79 3.11 -6.70
CA ASN A 34 12.70 1.66 -6.46
C ASN A 34 11.29 1.06 -6.57
N ARG A 35 10.47 1.54 -7.50
CA ARG A 35 9.21 0.91 -7.90
C ARG A 35 9.48 -0.10 -9.02
N PHE A 36 9.02 -1.33 -8.84
CA PHE A 36 9.10 -2.39 -9.84
C PHE A 36 7.86 -3.28 -9.76
N ASP A 37 7.60 -4.06 -10.80
CA ASP A 37 6.46 -4.98 -10.86
C ASP A 37 6.50 -5.99 -9.70
N GLY A 38 5.40 -6.08 -8.94
CA GLY A 38 5.29 -6.92 -7.74
C GLY A 38 5.72 -6.24 -6.44
N MET A 39 6.01 -4.94 -6.46
CA MET A 39 6.34 -4.16 -5.27
C MET A 39 5.05 -3.74 -4.52
N VAL A 40 4.98 -4.04 -3.22
CA VAL A 40 3.84 -3.72 -2.35
C VAL A 40 4.31 -2.92 -1.13
N PHE A 41 3.60 -1.85 -0.79
CA PHE A 41 3.83 -1.08 0.42
C PHE A 41 2.61 -1.14 1.34
N LEU A 42 2.87 -1.33 2.63
CA LEU A 42 1.85 -1.33 3.67
C LEU A 42 2.01 -0.10 4.56
N TYR A 43 0.94 0.66 4.71
CA TYR A 43 0.87 1.81 5.61
C TYR A 43 -0.22 1.61 6.65
N ARG A 44 -0.07 2.32 7.76
CA ARG A 44 -1.17 2.44 8.72
C ARG A 44 -2.28 3.23 8.03
N GLY A 45 -3.53 2.81 8.15
CA GLY A 45 -4.66 3.62 7.68
C GLY A 45 -4.93 4.79 8.63
N LYS A 46 -5.29 5.96 8.09
CA LYS A 46 -5.53 7.19 8.88
C LYS A 46 -6.67 7.04 9.88
N GLU A 47 -7.71 6.30 9.49
CA GLU A 47 -8.94 6.06 10.25
C GLU A 47 -9.01 4.64 10.84
N GLY A 48 -7.88 3.94 10.85
CA GLY A 48 -7.81 2.52 11.19
C GLY A 48 -7.52 1.65 9.97
N GLY A 49 -7.27 0.36 10.19
CA GLY A 49 -6.92 -0.58 9.12
C GLY A 49 -5.53 -0.34 8.53
N ILE A 50 -5.36 -0.80 7.29
CA ILE A 50 -4.10 -0.81 6.54
C ILE A 50 -4.38 -0.22 5.15
N ASP A 51 -3.60 0.77 4.75
CA ASP A 51 -3.57 1.25 3.36
C ASP A 51 -2.50 0.46 2.60
N VAL A 52 -2.84 -0.02 1.41
CA VAL A 52 -1.94 -0.84 0.57
C VAL A 52 -1.67 -0.11 -0.75
N GLU A 53 -0.40 0.11 -1.07
CA GLU A 53 0.04 0.59 -2.38
C GLU A 53 0.67 -0.58 -3.14
N ILE A 54 0.14 -0.89 -4.32
CA ILE A 54 0.56 -2.02 -5.16
C ILE A 54 1.09 -1.49 -6.48
N ILE A 55 2.26 -1.96 -6.89
CA ILE A 55 2.84 -1.64 -8.20
C ILE A 55 2.86 -2.91 -9.04
N LEU A 56 2.14 -2.86 -10.15
CA LEU A 56 2.07 -3.94 -11.13
C LEU A 56 2.18 -3.36 -12.54
N GLU A 57 2.61 -4.19 -13.49
CA GLU A 57 2.42 -3.89 -14.90
C GLU A 57 0.93 -3.68 -15.21
N SER A 58 0.63 -2.81 -16.18
CA SER A 58 -0.73 -2.36 -16.47
C SER A 58 -1.72 -3.50 -16.69
N GLY A 59 -1.33 -4.55 -17.41
CA GLY A 59 -2.20 -5.69 -17.67
C GLY A 59 -2.49 -6.58 -16.45
N ALA A 60 -1.58 -6.61 -15.47
CA ALA A 60 -1.82 -7.28 -14.19
C ALA A 60 -2.67 -6.41 -13.27
N MET A 61 -2.42 -5.10 -13.23
CA MET A 61 -3.24 -4.15 -12.48
C MET A 61 -4.70 -4.16 -12.94
N GLU A 62 -4.95 -4.14 -14.26
CA GLU A 62 -6.30 -4.18 -14.82
C GLU A 62 -7.08 -5.44 -14.40
N LYS A 63 -6.38 -6.57 -14.27
CA LYS A 63 -7.01 -7.82 -13.80
C LYS A 63 -7.32 -7.74 -12.31
N LEU A 64 -6.39 -7.23 -11.50
CA LEU A 64 -6.58 -7.06 -10.06
C LEU A 64 -7.76 -6.14 -9.74
N GLU A 65 -7.90 -5.04 -10.48
CA GLU A 65 -9.01 -4.08 -10.34
C GLU A 65 -10.38 -4.67 -10.71
N LYS A 66 -10.41 -5.80 -11.42
CA LYS A 66 -11.65 -6.51 -11.80
C LYS A 66 -11.92 -7.74 -10.94
N ASP A 67 -10.98 -8.12 -10.09
CA ASP A 67 -11.06 -9.31 -9.26
C ASP A 67 -11.97 -9.06 -8.04
N GLN A 68 -13.15 -9.66 -8.05
CA GLN A 68 -14.14 -9.51 -7.00
C GLN A 68 -13.75 -10.21 -5.69
N GLU A 69 -12.99 -11.30 -5.77
CA GLU A 69 -12.50 -12.01 -4.58
C GLU A 69 -11.48 -11.15 -3.84
N PHE A 70 -10.63 -10.44 -4.58
CA PHE A 70 -9.68 -9.50 -4.02
C PHE A 70 -10.35 -8.24 -3.44
N LEU A 71 -11.31 -7.64 -4.17
CA LEU A 71 -11.95 -6.39 -3.77
C LEU A 71 -13.01 -6.56 -2.66
N SER A 72 -13.55 -7.76 -2.51
CA SER A 72 -14.52 -8.09 -1.46
C SER A 72 -13.97 -9.22 -0.60
N PRO A 73 -12.94 -8.95 0.24
CA PRO A 73 -12.42 -9.96 1.13
C PRO A 73 -13.56 -10.45 2.02
N ARG A 74 -13.78 -11.76 2.01
CA ARG A 74 -14.74 -12.40 2.90
C ARG A 74 -14.32 -12.05 4.33
N GLY A 75 -15.22 -11.46 5.12
CA GLY A 75 -14.98 -11.28 6.54
C GLY A 75 -14.97 -12.64 7.21
N ASP A 76 -13.78 -13.15 7.52
CA ASP A 76 -13.55 -14.19 8.51
C ASP A 76 -13.34 -13.60 9.92
#